data_AF-A0A1F3PSI4-F1
#
_entry.id   AF-A0A1F3PSI4-F1
#
_cell.length_a   1.000
_cell.length_b   1.000
_cell.length_c   1.000
_cell.angle_alpha   90.00
_cell.angle_beta   90.00
_cell.angle_gamma   90.00
#
_symmetry.space_group_name_H-M   'P 1'
#
loop_
_entity.id
_entity.type
_entity.pdbx_description
1 polymer ?
#
loop_
_entity_poly.entity_id
_entity_poly.type
_entity_poly.pdbx_seq_one_letter_code
_entity_poly.pdbx_strand_id
1 'polypeptide(L)'
;MLEKPTTIMVVENELYLDKKSTGSNKYIDNYTKEEYRDKMLVSLKDAFLNCNLVITDSPEKAEYTVVIDKYLIEESSVTETVNDQASPYNGMSYVLSTCDVQADYRIFIGAVSQQKMLEKTSVSADKDEKVTNNRNLGDYIVGSNKDNSSYRQKELFDDVFLTLSDKCGRRISADISKRLYKYLKKGK
;
A
#
# COMPACT_ATOMS: atom_id res chain seq x y z
N MET A 1 -19.16 -7.20 6.58
CA MET A 1 -18.55 -6.84 7.87
C MET A 1 -18.83 -7.98 8.84
N LEU A 2 -17.96 -8.24 9.81
CA LEU A 2 -18.20 -9.31 10.79
C LEU A 2 -19.41 -8.97 11.66
N GLU A 3 -20.30 -9.95 11.88
CA GLU A 3 -21.56 -9.76 12.61
C GLU A 3 -21.34 -9.60 14.12
N LYS A 4 -20.22 -10.12 14.64
CA LYS A 4 -19.86 -10.09 16.06
C LYS A 4 -18.39 -9.70 16.21
N PRO A 5 -17.99 -9.12 17.36
CA PRO A 5 -16.59 -8.93 17.68
C PRO A 5 -15.82 -10.26 17.60
N THR A 6 -14.69 -10.24 16.90
CA THR A 6 -13.79 -11.39 16.75
C THR A 6 -12.40 -10.99 17.21
N THR A 7 -11.80 -11.78 18.08
CA THR A 7 -10.48 -11.52 18.64
C THR A 7 -9.37 -11.95 17.68
N ILE A 8 -8.38 -11.09 17.49
CA ILE A 8 -7.29 -11.31 16.55
C ILE A 8 -5.96 -10.92 17.18
N MET A 9 -4.94 -11.77 17.01
CA MET A 9 -3.56 -11.46 17.39
C MET A 9 -2.75 -11.15 16.14
N VAL A 10 -1.93 -10.10 16.18
CA VAL A 10 -0.98 -9.77 15.11
C VAL A 10 0.42 -10.14 15.58
N VAL A 11 1.08 -11.04 14.86
CA VAL A 11 2.46 -11.44 15.13
C VAL A 11 3.38 -10.67 14.21
N GLU A 12 4.27 -9.90 14.84
CA GLU A 12 5.16 -8.95 14.16
C GLU A 12 6.61 -9.44 14.03
N ASN A 13 6.97 -10.55 14.69
CA ASN A 13 8.36 -10.93 15.00
C ASN A 13 9.20 -11.45 13.81
N GLU A 14 8.66 -11.47 12.60
CA GLU A 14 9.37 -11.99 11.41
C GLU A 14 9.20 -11.09 10.20
N LEU A 15 8.92 -9.79 10.40
CA LEU A 15 8.71 -8.87 9.28
C LEU A 15 10.02 -8.67 8.51
N TYR A 16 10.22 -9.46 7.45
CA TYR A 16 11.32 -9.22 6.52
C TYR A 16 11.05 -7.90 5.81
N LEU A 17 11.84 -6.89 6.17
CA LEU A 17 11.72 -5.55 5.63
C LEU A 17 12.81 -5.31 4.58
N ASP A 18 12.36 -5.34 3.33
CA ASP A 18 13.22 -5.08 2.20
C ASP A 18 12.96 -3.69 1.63
N LYS A 19 14.05 -3.03 1.27
CA LYS A 19 14.04 -1.70 0.65
C LYS A 19 14.84 -1.81 -0.61
N LYS A 20 14.14 -1.76 -1.74
CA LYS A 20 14.75 -1.96 -3.05
C LYS A 20 14.62 -0.70 -3.88
N SER A 21 15.70 -0.36 -4.58
CA SER A 21 15.65 0.67 -5.60
C SER A 21 16.24 0.16 -6.91
N THR A 22 15.53 0.41 -8.01
CA THR A 22 16.00 0.21 -9.37
C THR A 22 15.91 1.52 -10.14
N GLY A 23 16.81 2.46 -9.84
CA GLY A 23 16.86 3.76 -10.51
C GLY A 23 17.34 4.88 -9.58
N SER A 24 16.78 6.07 -9.75
CA SER A 24 17.02 7.20 -8.84
C SER A 24 16.15 7.07 -7.59
N ASN A 25 16.75 7.16 -6.40
CA ASN A 25 16.04 7.22 -5.13
C ASN A 25 15.52 8.64 -4.92
N LYS A 26 14.26 8.92 -5.27
CA LYS A 26 13.65 10.23 -5.08
C LYS A 26 12.81 10.29 -3.81
N TYR A 27 12.17 9.18 -3.44
CA TYR A 27 11.17 9.17 -2.37
C TYR A 27 11.50 8.18 -1.25
N ILE A 28 12.15 7.06 -1.56
CA ILE A 28 12.28 5.94 -0.64
C ILE A 28 13.13 6.25 0.59
N ASP A 29 14.05 7.22 0.47
CA ASP A 29 14.99 7.66 1.52
C ASP A 29 14.44 8.80 2.40
N ASN A 30 13.21 9.27 2.17
CA ASN A 30 12.62 10.37 2.94
C ASN A 30 12.30 10.00 4.39
N TYR A 31 12.09 8.71 4.68
CA TYR A 31 11.83 8.16 6.01
C TYR A 31 12.56 6.83 6.22
N THR A 32 12.66 6.41 7.48
CA THR A 32 13.27 5.14 7.85
C THR A 32 12.34 3.97 7.55
N LYS A 33 12.95 2.77 7.48
CA LYS A 33 12.24 1.51 7.31
C LYS A 33 11.21 1.29 8.43
N GLU A 34 11.60 1.64 9.65
CA GLU A 34 10.79 1.51 10.86
C GLU A 34 9.58 2.44 10.80
N GLU A 35 9.74 3.68 10.33
CA GLU A 35 8.62 4.63 10.19
C GLU A 35 7.57 4.13 9.20
N TYR A 36 7.97 3.57 8.06
CA TYR A 36 7.04 2.97 7.10
C TYR A 36 6.30 1.77 7.68
N ARG A 37 7.04 0.86 8.34
CA ARG A 37 6.49 -0.32 9.02
C ARG A 37 5.46 0.10 10.06
N ASP A 38 5.82 1.02 10.95
CA ASP A 38 4.97 1.45 12.05
C ASP A 38 3.71 2.14 11.50
N LYS A 39 3.84 2.94 10.43
CA LYS A 39 2.69 3.52 9.75
C LYS A 39 1.73 2.46 9.21
N MET A 40 2.26 1.40 8.59
CA MET A 40 1.45 0.27 8.09
C MET A 40 0.74 -0.46 9.24
N LEU A 41 1.46 -0.78 10.33
CA LEU A 41 0.92 -1.50 11.48
C LEU A 41 -0.15 -0.69 12.23
N VAL A 42 0.09 0.59 12.47
CA VAL A 42 -0.91 1.50 13.09
C VAL A 42 -2.17 1.52 12.24
N SER A 43 -2.03 1.71 10.92
CA SER A 43 -3.18 1.79 10.02
C SER A 43 -3.95 0.47 9.90
N LEU A 44 -3.25 -0.67 9.97
CA LEU A 44 -3.85 -2.01 10.06
C LEU A 44 -4.67 -2.16 11.34
N LYS A 45 -4.07 -1.86 12.49
CA LYS A 45 -4.68 -2.01 13.82
C LYS A 45 -5.89 -1.08 13.98
N ASP A 46 -5.79 0.17 13.53
CA ASP A 46 -6.92 1.11 13.52
C ASP A 46 -8.05 0.63 12.61
N ALA A 47 -7.72 0.08 11.43
CA ALA A 47 -8.72 -0.43 10.51
C ALA A 47 -9.42 -1.69 11.02
N PHE A 48 -8.78 -2.51 11.87
CA PHE A 48 -9.43 -3.66 12.50
C PHE A 48 -10.62 -3.26 13.38
N LEU A 49 -10.51 -2.15 14.10
CA LEU A 49 -11.60 -1.62 14.91
C LEU A 49 -12.85 -1.35 14.07
N ASN A 50 -12.68 -0.83 12.86
CA ASN A 50 -13.77 -0.57 11.91
C ASN A 50 -14.38 -1.86 11.30
N CYS A 51 -13.79 -3.01 11.56
CA CYS A 51 -14.18 -4.30 11.00
C CYS A 51 -14.71 -5.30 12.06
N ASN A 52 -14.96 -4.84 13.31
CA ASN A 52 -15.28 -5.68 14.47
C ASN A 52 -14.18 -6.71 14.80
N LEU A 53 -12.92 -6.38 14.51
CA LEU A 53 -11.76 -7.16 14.91
C LEU A 53 -11.11 -6.52 16.14
N VAL A 54 -11.08 -7.26 17.24
CA VAL A 54 -10.54 -6.80 18.52
C VAL A 54 -9.13 -7.38 18.70
N ILE A 55 -8.15 -6.52 18.85
CA ILE A 55 -6.75 -6.95 18.99
C ILE A 55 -6.52 -7.52 20.39
N THR A 56 -5.80 -8.64 20.48
CA THR A 56 -5.35 -9.25 21.74
C THR A 56 -3.88 -9.64 21.65
N ASP A 57 -3.13 -9.38 22.73
CA ASP A 57 -1.74 -9.84 22.88
C ASP A 57 -1.65 -11.22 23.56
N SER A 58 -2.78 -11.75 24.02
CA SER A 58 -2.90 -13.04 24.70
C SER A 58 -3.24 -14.13 23.66
N PRO A 59 -2.31 -15.08 23.38
CA PRO A 59 -2.52 -16.12 22.38
C PRO A 59 -3.71 -17.02 22.68
N GLU A 60 -3.96 -17.31 23.97
CA GLU A 60 -5.07 -18.14 24.43
C GLU A 60 -6.45 -17.47 24.25
N LYS A 61 -6.47 -16.14 24.09
CA LYS A 61 -7.69 -15.37 23.80
C LYS A 61 -7.89 -15.10 22.31
N ALA A 62 -6.93 -15.45 21.45
CA ALA A 62 -7.00 -15.15 20.03
C ALA A 62 -7.80 -16.23 19.28
N GLU A 63 -8.97 -15.85 18.75
CA GLU A 63 -9.71 -16.72 17.81
C GLU A 63 -8.96 -16.90 16.49
N TYR A 64 -8.22 -15.86 16.07
CA TYR A 64 -7.41 -15.89 14.86
C TYR A 64 -6.05 -15.24 15.10
N THR A 65 -5.05 -15.74 14.40
CA THR A 65 -3.72 -15.14 14.36
C THR A 65 -3.37 -14.70 12.95
N VAL A 66 -2.84 -13.49 12.83
CA VAL A 66 -2.28 -12.94 11.59
C VAL A 66 -0.78 -12.84 11.76
N VAL A 67 -0.04 -13.44 10.82
CA VAL A 67 1.41 -13.33 10.75
C VAL A 67 1.75 -12.54 9.50
N ILE A 68 2.44 -11.41 9.65
CA ILE A 68 2.94 -10.64 8.50
C ILE A 68 4.35 -11.15 8.19
N ASP A 69 4.48 -11.85 7.06
CA ASP A 69 5.70 -12.58 6.69
C ASP A 69 6.72 -11.66 6.02
N LYS A 70 6.25 -10.74 5.18
CA LYS A 70 7.10 -9.87 4.37
C LYS A 70 6.46 -8.50 4.23
N TYR A 71 7.29 -7.47 4.28
CA TYR A 71 6.90 -6.11 3.95
C TYR A 71 7.99 -5.47 3.09
N LEU A 72 7.65 -5.23 1.83
CA LEU A 72 8.55 -4.72 0.81
C LEU A 72 8.18 -3.28 0.49
N ILE A 73 9.20 -2.43 0.41
CA ILE A 73 9.11 -1.07 -0.09
C ILE A 73 10.05 -0.97 -1.27
N GLU A 74 9.51 -0.61 -2.43
CA GLU A 74 10.27 -0.55 -3.67
C GLU A 74 10.05 0.79 -4.38
N GLU A 75 11.14 1.41 -4.78
CA GLU A 75 11.14 2.52 -5.74
C GLU A 75 11.80 2.02 -7.02
N SER A 76 11.19 2.33 -8.16
CA SER A 76 11.77 2.04 -9.46
C SER A 76 11.60 3.23 -10.38
N SER A 77 12.35 3.26 -11.47
CA SER A 77 12.23 4.33 -12.47
C SER A 77 11.84 3.77 -13.84
N VAL A 78 10.93 4.46 -14.52
CA VAL A 78 10.52 4.18 -15.90
C VAL A 78 10.75 5.41 -16.77
N THR A 79 11.22 5.22 -18.00
CA THR A 79 11.35 6.30 -18.97
C THR A 79 10.10 6.38 -19.84
N GLU A 80 9.43 7.53 -19.86
CA GLU A 80 8.30 7.82 -20.73
C GLU A 80 8.68 8.87 -21.77
N THR A 81 8.35 8.65 -23.04
CA THR A 81 8.61 9.59 -24.14
C THR A 81 7.30 10.19 -24.64
N VAL A 82 7.26 11.52 -24.77
CA VAL A 82 6.10 12.23 -25.34
C VAL A 82 6.02 11.95 -26.84
N ASN A 83 4.92 11.34 -27.28
CA ASN A 83 4.66 11.02 -28.68
C ASN A 83 3.49 11.85 -29.23
N ASP A 84 3.65 13.18 -29.21
CA ASP A 84 2.65 14.13 -29.71
C ASP A 84 3.31 15.08 -30.73
N GLN A 85 3.08 14.83 -32.02
CA GLN A 85 3.69 15.59 -33.11
C GLN A 85 3.30 17.09 -33.13
N ALA A 86 2.17 17.45 -32.52
CA ALA A 86 1.73 18.84 -32.44
C ALA A 86 2.36 19.58 -31.24
N SER A 87 2.99 18.84 -30.32
CA SER A 87 3.62 19.39 -29.13
C SER A 87 5.09 19.77 -29.39
N PRO A 88 5.57 20.90 -28.83
CA PRO A 88 7.00 21.20 -28.80
C PRO A 88 7.81 20.20 -27.95
N TYR A 89 7.14 19.35 -27.16
CA TYR A 89 7.76 18.29 -26.35
C TYR A 89 7.84 16.94 -27.08
N ASN A 90 7.42 16.85 -28.35
CA ASN A 90 7.50 15.61 -29.12
C ASN A 90 8.93 15.02 -29.11
N GLY A 91 9.04 13.74 -28.77
CA GLY A 91 10.31 13.03 -28.66
C GLY A 91 11.12 13.31 -27.38
N MET A 92 10.64 14.18 -26.48
CA MET A 92 11.27 14.37 -25.18
C MET A 92 10.95 13.20 -24.25
N SER A 93 11.97 12.72 -23.53
CA SER A 93 11.85 11.66 -22.54
C SER A 93 11.92 12.18 -21.11
N TYR A 94 11.09 11.62 -20.24
CA TYR A 94 11.02 11.89 -18.82
C TYR A 94 11.34 10.61 -18.05
N VAL A 95 12.16 10.72 -17.00
CA VAL A 95 12.38 9.62 -16.05
C VAL A 95 11.39 9.80 -14.91
N LEU A 96 10.50 8.84 -14.74
CA LEU A 96 9.42 8.85 -13.77
C LEU A 96 9.67 7.81 -12.69
N SER A 97 9.45 8.17 -11.43
CA SER A 97 9.47 7.20 -10.33
C SER A 97 8.13 6.46 -10.18
N THR A 98 8.23 5.17 -9.92
CA THR A 98 7.16 4.28 -9.46
C THR A 98 7.47 3.85 -8.03
N CYS A 99 6.52 4.11 -7.12
CA CYS A 99 6.63 3.75 -5.70
C CYS A 99 5.63 2.63 -5.40
N ASP A 100 6.10 1.51 -4.84
CA ASP A 100 5.26 0.38 -4.44
C ASP A 100 5.54 -0.06 -2.99
N VAL A 101 4.48 -0.49 -2.31
CA VAL A 101 4.54 -1.12 -0.99
C VAL A 101 3.73 -2.40 -1.03
N GLN A 102 4.36 -3.53 -0.71
CA GLN A 102 3.72 -4.85 -0.67
C GLN A 102 3.85 -5.49 0.71
N ALA A 103 2.80 -6.19 1.15
CA ALA A 103 2.82 -7.04 2.34
C ALA A 103 2.29 -8.44 2.03
N ASP A 104 3.03 -9.46 2.47
CA ASP A 104 2.60 -10.86 2.43
C ASP A 104 2.25 -11.30 3.86
N TYR A 105 1.15 -12.02 4.02
CA TYR A 105 0.69 -12.43 5.34
C TYR A 105 -0.11 -13.73 5.31
N ARG A 106 -0.19 -14.37 6.48
CA ARG A 106 -0.92 -15.61 6.73
C ARG A 106 -1.97 -15.41 7.81
N ILE A 107 -3.11 -16.06 7.63
CA ILE A 107 -4.20 -16.10 8.62
C ILE A 107 -4.34 -17.53 9.10
N PHE A 108 -4.51 -17.68 10.40
CA PHE A 108 -4.69 -18.97 11.03
C PHE A 108 -5.80 -18.95 12.08
N ILE A 109 -6.37 -20.12 12.37
CA ILE A 109 -7.38 -20.31 13.41
C ILE A 109 -6.67 -20.64 14.73
N GLY A 110 -6.97 -19.88 15.79
CA GLY A 110 -6.30 -19.99 17.10
C GLY A 110 -4.86 -19.46 17.10
N ALA A 111 -4.12 -19.76 18.16
CA ALA A 111 -2.71 -19.39 18.35
C ALA A 111 -1.76 -20.17 17.43
N VAL A 112 -0.59 -19.59 17.06
CA VAL A 112 0.40 -20.15 16.08
C VAL A 112 0.70 -21.63 16.25
N SER A 113 0.88 -22.05 17.50
CA SER A 113 1.29 -23.40 17.88
C SER A 113 0.21 -24.48 17.70
N GLN A 114 -1.04 -24.10 17.41
CA GLN A 114 -2.19 -25.02 17.39
C GLN A 114 -2.76 -25.29 15.97
N GLN A 115 -2.06 -24.89 14.88
CA GLN A 115 -2.77 -24.37 13.70
C GLN A 115 -3.06 -25.28 12.50
N LYS A 116 -4.30 -25.10 12.02
CA LYS A 116 -4.70 -25.15 10.61
C LYS A 116 -4.62 -23.73 10.01
N MET A 117 -3.83 -23.56 8.95
CA MET A 117 -3.78 -22.32 8.18
C MET A 117 -5.10 -22.10 7.45
N LEU A 118 -5.66 -20.89 7.58
CA LEU A 118 -6.85 -20.48 6.84
C LEU A 118 -6.48 -20.05 5.43
N GLU A 119 -5.46 -19.20 5.30
CA GLU A 119 -5.06 -18.57 4.04
C GLU A 119 -3.62 -18.04 4.11
N LYS A 120 -2.96 -17.98 2.95
CA LYS A 120 -1.75 -17.18 2.70
C LYS A 120 -2.01 -16.26 1.51
N THR A 121 -1.74 -14.96 1.63
CA THR A 121 -2.01 -14.00 0.56
C THR A 121 -1.09 -12.77 0.64
N SER A 122 -1.26 -11.85 -0.31
CA SER A 122 -0.51 -10.60 -0.37
C SER A 122 -1.42 -9.44 -0.77
N VAL A 123 -1.04 -8.23 -0.36
CA VAL A 123 -1.63 -6.98 -0.82
C VAL A 123 -0.52 -6.00 -1.16
N SER A 124 -0.74 -5.17 -2.18
CA SER A 124 0.19 -4.09 -2.54
C SER A 124 -0.53 -2.74 -2.52
N ALA A 125 0.22 -1.66 -2.61
CA ALA A 125 -0.23 -0.30 -2.84
C ALA A 125 0.86 0.49 -3.58
N ASP A 126 0.49 1.00 -4.74
CA ASP A 126 1.39 1.66 -5.68
C ASP A 126 0.95 3.10 -6.00
N LYS A 127 1.92 3.89 -6.47
CA LYS A 127 1.70 5.21 -7.07
C LYS A 127 2.86 5.62 -7.97
N ASP A 128 2.52 6.16 -9.14
CA ASP A 128 3.49 6.60 -10.14
C ASP A 128 3.46 8.11 -10.34
N GLU A 129 4.64 8.68 -10.59
CA GLU A 129 4.75 9.96 -11.29
C GLU A 129 4.16 9.84 -12.70
N LYS A 130 3.74 10.97 -13.27
CA LYS A 130 3.12 10.98 -14.60
C LYS A 130 3.60 12.16 -15.42
N VAL A 131 3.80 11.98 -16.71
CA VAL A 131 3.78 13.11 -17.64
C VAL A 131 2.32 13.46 -17.94
N THR A 132 1.96 14.74 -17.85
CA THR A 132 0.61 15.19 -18.17
C THR A 132 0.62 16.53 -18.87
N ASN A 133 -0.31 16.71 -19.81
CA ASN A 133 -0.61 17.96 -20.48
C ASN A 133 -1.97 18.53 -20.09
N ASN A 134 -2.69 17.89 -19.16
CA ASN A 134 -3.98 18.37 -18.67
C ASN A 134 -3.82 19.74 -18.01
N ARG A 135 -4.77 20.65 -18.23
CA ARG A 135 -4.75 21.98 -17.60
C ARG A 135 -4.84 21.89 -16.08
N ASN A 136 -3.97 22.60 -15.36
CA ASN A 136 -4.09 22.81 -13.92
C ASN A 136 -4.88 24.10 -13.61
N LEU A 137 -5.18 24.37 -12.34
CA LEU A 137 -5.94 25.56 -11.93
C LEU A 137 -5.28 26.87 -12.42
N GLY A 138 -3.95 26.94 -12.38
CA GLY A 138 -3.20 28.07 -12.94
C GLY A 138 -3.47 28.26 -14.43
N ASP A 139 -3.42 27.18 -15.21
CA ASP A 139 -3.72 27.21 -16.65
C ASP A 139 -5.14 27.69 -16.95
N TYR A 140 -6.10 27.38 -16.07
CA TYR A 140 -7.46 27.92 -16.18
C TYR A 140 -7.51 29.42 -15.89
N ILE A 141 -6.80 29.90 -14.86
CA ILE A 141 -6.77 31.30 -14.45
C ILE A 141 -6.07 32.18 -15.49
N VAL A 142 -4.90 31.77 -15.98
CA VAL A 142 -4.11 32.58 -16.93
C VAL A 142 -4.43 32.29 -18.40
N GLY A 143 -5.27 31.28 -18.66
CA GLY A 143 -5.67 30.91 -20.02
C GLY A 143 -4.56 30.26 -20.85
N SER A 144 -3.55 29.65 -20.22
CA SER A 144 -2.48 28.89 -20.89
C SER A 144 -2.90 27.46 -21.23
N ASN A 145 -2.10 26.82 -22.10
CA ASN A 145 -2.18 25.39 -22.44
C ASN A 145 -3.59 24.93 -22.83
N LYS A 146 -4.33 25.75 -23.60
CA LYS A 146 -5.73 25.49 -24.00
C LYS A 146 -5.86 24.31 -24.96
N ASP A 147 -4.82 24.06 -25.73
CA ASP A 147 -4.66 23.00 -26.72
C ASP A 147 -4.05 21.72 -26.14
N ASN A 148 -3.67 21.73 -24.86
CA ASN A 148 -2.95 20.64 -24.19
C ASN A 148 -1.63 20.26 -24.90
N SER A 149 -0.97 21.21 -25.57
CA SER A 149 0.32 20.93 -26.23
C SER A 149 1.52 21.02 -25.27
N SER A 150 1.35 21.60 -24.08
CA SER A 150 2.42 21.71 -23.09
C SER A 150 2.38 20.55 -22.08
N TYR A 151 3.45 19.77 -22.07
CA TYR A 151 3.63 18.66 -21.13
C TYR A 151 4.42 19.10 -19.89
N ARG A 152 4.14 18.46 -18.76
CA ARG A 152 4.91 18.61 -17.51
C ARG A 152 4.92 17.31 -16.74
N GLN A 153 5.97 17.11 -15.95
CA GLN A 153 6.03 16.01 -14.99
C GLN A 153 5.19 16.37 -13.76
N LYS A 154 4.33 15.46 -13.35
CA LYS A 154 3.59 15.51 -12.10
C LYS A 154 4.29 14.59 -11.10
N GLU A 155 5.04 15.22 -10.21
CA GLU A 155 5.75 14.57 -9.13
C GLU A 155 4.78 14.02 -8.07
N LEU A 156 5.29 13.11 -7.24
CA LEU A 156 4.62 12.63 -6.04
C LEU A 156 4.97 13.56 -4.86
N PHE A 157 4.20 13.44 -3.78
CA PHE A 157 4.56 14.11 -2.53
C PHE A 157 5.68 13.34 -1.84
N ASP A 158 6.52 14.04 -1.07
CA ASP A 158 7.66 13.46 -0.36
C ASP A 158 7.27 12.34 0.61
N ASP A 159 6.04 12.38 1.14
CA ASP A 159 5.47 11.40 2.06
C ASP A 159 4.75 10.23 1.36
N VAL A 160 4.98 10.03 0.05
CA VAL A 160 4.25 9.02 -0.73
C VAL A 160 4.36 7.62 -0.14
N PHE A 161 5.54 7.20 0.34
CA PHE A 161 5.70 5.88 0.94
C PHE A 161 4.98 5.74 2.29
N LEU A 162 4.86 6.80 3.10
CA LEU A 162 4.00 6.77 4.29
C LEU A 162 2.52 6.64 3.91
N THR A 163 2.09 7.35 2.87
CA THR A 163 0.73 7.26 2.33
C THR A 163 0.43 5.85 1.79
N LEU A 164 1.38 5.24 1.09
CA LEU A 164 1.24 3.87 0.57
C LEU A 164 1.25 2.84 1.70
N SER A 165 2.05 3.05 2.73
CA SER A 165 2.10 2.21 3.93
C SER A 165 0.76 2.22 4.69
N ASP A 166 0.18 3.41 4.88
CA ASP A 166 -1.17 3.58 5.44
C ASP A 166 -2.21 2.79 4.64
N LYS A 167 -2.20 2.97 3.32
CA LYS A 167 -3.12 2.31 2.39
C LYS A 167 -2.94 0.78 2.40
N CYS A 168 -1.70 0.30 2.49
CA CYS A 168 -1.37 -1.11 2.59
C CYS A 168 -1.96 -1.72 3.87
N GLY A 169 -1.74 -1.10 5.04
CA GLY A 169 -2.32 -1.57 6.31
C GLY A 169 -3.85 -1.66 6.27
N ARG A 170 -4.52 -0.65 5.69
CA ARG A 170 -5.98 -0.69 5.50
C ARG A 170 -6.44 -1.79 4.55
N ARG A 171 -5.67 -2.07 3.48
CA ARG A 171 -5.95 -3.16 2.53
C ARG A 171 -5.83 -4.53 3.19
N ILE A 172 -4.81 -4.75 4.03
CA ILE A 172 -4.66 -5.97 4.83
C ILE A 172 -5.91 -6.18 5.69
N SER A 173 -6.33 -5.16 6.45
CA SER A 173 -7.51 -5.24 7.32
C SER A 173 -8.79 -5.59 6.57
N ALA A 174 -9.05 -4.91 5.45
CA ALA A 174 -10.22 -5.15 4.63
C ALA A 174 -10.23 -6.57 4.05
N ASP A 175 -9.09 -7.07 3.60
CA ASP A 175 -8.97 -8.42 3.04
C ASP A 175 -9.16 -9.49 4.11
N ILE A 176 -8.54 -9.35 5.29
CA ILE A 176 -8.75 -10.23 6.46
C ILE A 176 -10.23 -10.28 6.84
N SER A 177 -10.87 -9.12 7.04
CA SER A 177 -12.28 -9.06 7.42
C SER A 177 -13.18 -9.77 6.40
N LYS A 178 -12.92 -9.57 5.11
CA LYS A 178 -13.66 -10.23 4.02
C LYS A 178 -13.48 -11.75 4.03
N ARG A 179 -12.27 -12.24 4.32
CA ARG A 179 -11.95 -13.67 4.37
C ARG A 179 -12.59 -14.34 5.57
N LEU A 180 -12.45 -13.75 6.76
CA LEU A 180 -13.08 -14.24 7.99
C LEU A 180 -14.61 -14.27 7.86
N TYR A 181 -15.21 -13.23 7.30
CA TYR A 181 -16.65 -13.21 7.04
C TYR A 181 -17.10 -14.38 6.14
N LYS A 182 -16.36 -14.64 5.05
CA LYS A 182 -16.65 -15.78 4.16
C LYS A 182 -16.49 -17.12 4.85
N TYR A 183 -15.44 -17.27 5.67
CA TYR A 183 -15.17 -18.50 6.41
C TYR A 183 -16.29 -18.80 7.41
N LEU A 184 -16.66 -17.81 8.23
CA LEU A 184 -17.73 -17.93 9.22
C LEU A 184 -19.10 -18.20 8.59
N LYS A 185 -19.36 -17.67 7.39
CA LYS A 185 -20.60 -17.94 6.66
C LYS A 185 -20.66 -19.35 6.06
N LYS A 186 -19.53 -19.92 5.64
CA LYS A 186 -19.46 -21.29 5.09
C LYS A 186 -19.50 -22.38 6.18
N GLY A 187 -19.12 -22.03 7.41
CA GLY A 187 -19.18 -22.93 8.57
C GLY A 187 -20.54 -22.97 9.27
N LYS A 188 -21.49 -22.14 8.85
CA LYS A 188 -22.92 -22.23 9.20
C LYS A 188 -23.64 -23.02 8.10
#